data_AF-A0AAD5XK14-F1
#
_entry.id   AF-A0AAD5XK14-F1
#
_cell.length_a   1.000
_cell.length_b   1.000
_cell.length_c   1.000
_cell.angle_alpha   90.00
_cell.angle_beta   90.00
_cell.angle_gamma   90.00
#
_symmetry.space_group_name_H-M   'P 1'
#
loop_
_entity.id
_entity.type
_entity.pdbx_description
1 polymer ?
#
loop_
_entity_poly.entity_id
_entity_poly.type
_entity_poly.pdbx_seq_one_letter_code
_entity_poly.pdbx_strand_id
1 'polypeptide(L)'
;MQNNATAKPTAATSPSTSRVTTEATTATNTTIATTNTSATTTKRVYLIRHGETDANAAGLMQGSGIDLPLSAKGREQAAALSTRFATVAVHVIVVSSLQRTSETAAPIASLHPNARIVQLADLVELSWGVHEGKPASSSIANLWKSWDNGDFSGSILFS
;
A
#
# COMPACT_ATOMS: atom_id res chain seq x y z
N MET A 1 71.10 -16.13 13.54
CA MET A 1 71.40 -16.77 12.24
C MET A 1 71.03 -15.78 11.13
N GLN A 2 71.64 -15.97 9.96
CA GLN A 2 71.67 -15.12 8.75
C GLN A 2 70.38 -14.32 8.48
N ASN A 3 70.43 -13.01 8.17
CA ASN A 3 71.02 -12.36 6.99
C ASN A 3 70.34 -12.83 5.68
N ASN A 4 69.67 -11.95 4.93
CA ASN A 4 70.26 -11.28 3.75
C ASN A 4 69.18 -10.51 2.94
N ALA A 5 69.59 -9.44 2.25
CA ALA A 5 68.80 -8.74 1.25
C ALA A 5 69.43 -8.91 -0.15
N THR A 6 68.60 -8.97 -1.21
CA THR A 6 68.92 -8.79 -2.65
C THR A 6 67.70 -9.22 -3.49
N ALA A 7 67.41 -8.73 -4.71
CA ALA A 7 67.86 -7.56 -5.46
C ALA A 7 66.89 -7.30 -6.65
N LYS A 8 66.91 -6.07 -7.20
CA LYS A 8 66.33 -5.68 -8.51
C LYS A 8 67.47 -5.71 -9.54
N PRO A 9 67.33 -6.29 -10.75
CA PRO A 9 67.05 -5.52 -11.99
C PRO A 9 66.19 -6.34 -13.01
N THR A 10 65.90 -5.98 -14.28
CA THR A 10 66.30 -4.87 -15.19
C THR A 10 65.13 -4.52 -16.15
N ALA A 11 65.35 -3.71 -17.19
CA ALA A 11 64.48 -3.55 -18.37
C ALA A 11 65.33 -3.53 -19.66
N ALA A 12 64.77 -3.95 -20.81
CA ALA A 12 65.21 -3.67 -22.20
C ALA A 12 64.40 -4.51 -23.23
N THR A 13 64.26 -4.25 -24.55
CA THR A 13 64.33 -3.02 -25.40
C THR A 13 63.88 -3.37 -26.85
N SER A 14 62.86 -2.68 -27.38
CA SER A 14 62.62 -2.31 -28.82
C SER A 14 62.57 -3.44 -29.92
N PRO A 15 62.54 -3.11 -31.25
CA PRO A 15 61.38 -2.56 -31.98
C PRO A 15 61.07 -3.26 -33.32
N SER A 16 59.96 -2.90 -34.00
CA SER A 16 59.88 -2.97 -35.48
C SER A 16 58.81 -2.03 -36.08
N THR A 17 59.04 -1.56 -37.30
CA THR A 17 58.31 -0.51 -38.04
C THR A 17 57.51 -1.04 -39.22
N SER A 18 56.39 -0.39 -39.59
CA SER A 18 56.02 -0.08 -41.00
C SER A 18 54.84 0.90 -41.10
N ARG A 19 54.66 1.52 -42.28
CA ARG A 19 53.81 2.71 -42.56
C ARG A 19 52.93 2.46 -43.79
N VAL A 20 51.87 3.28 -43.98
CA VAL A 20 50.99 3.39 -45.18
C VAL A 20 49.89 2.28 -45.16
N THR A 21 48.60 2.48 -45.50
CA THR A 21 47.92 3.45 -46.40
C THR A 21 46.57 3.95 -45.84
N THR A 22 46.02 5.02 -46.43
CA THR A 22 44.62 5.47 -46.28
C THR A 22 43.60 4.52 -46.91
N GLU A 23 42.45 4.28 -46.27
CA GLU A 23 41.24 3.81 -46.98
C GLU A 23 39.91 4.10 -46.24
N ALA A 24 38.89 4.46 -47.03
CA ALA A 24 37.44 4.54 -46.80
C ALA A 24 36.86 4.81 -45.38
N THR A 25 36.28 6.01 -45.21
CA THR A 25 35.26 6.28 -44.19
C THR A 25 33.95 5.53 -44.50
N THR A 26 33.79 4.32 -43.95
CA THR A 26 32.48 3.64 -43.95
C THR A 26 31.68 4.08 -42.72
N ALA A 27 30.73 5.00 -42.92
CA ALA A 27 29.78 5.39 -41.88
C ALA A 27 28.79 4.25 -41.62
N THR A 28 29.11 3.36 -40.66
CA THR A 28 28.12 2.45 -40.11
C THR A 28 27.13 3.23 -39.27
N ASN A 29 25.94 3.50 -39.82
CA ASN A 29 24.81 4.03 -39.06
C ASN A 29 24.40 3.00 -37.98
N THR A 30 24.99 3.12 -36.79
CA THR A 30 24.49 2.45 -35.60
C THR A 30 23.20 3.13 -35.18
N THR A 31 22.08 2.70 -35.76
CA THR A 31 20.74 3.06 -35.30
C THR A 31 20.56 2.52 -33.89
N ILE A 32 20.91 3.33 -32.88
CA ILE A 32 20.50 3.06 -31.50
C ILE A 32 18.99 3.24 -31.47
N ALA A 33 18.26 2.14 -31.54
CA ALA A 33 16.82 2.10 -31.35
C ALA A 33 16.53 2.43 -29.87
N THR A 34 16.51 3.72 -29.53
CA THR A 34 16.12 4.23 -28.22
C THR A 34 14.62 4.09 -28.04
N THR A 35 14.14 2.86 -27.82
CA THR A 35 12.78 2.57 -27.40
C THR A 35 12.62 2.98 -25.94
N ASN A 36 12.45 4.27 -25.71
CA ASN A 36 12.01 4.85 -24.43
C ASN A 36 10.54 4.49 -24.16
N THR A 37 10.25 3.19 -24.02
CA THR A 37 8.95 2.67 -23.63
C THR A 37 8.78 2.87 -22.13
N SER A 38 8.36 4.08 -21.75
CA SER A 38 8.01 4.40 -20.36
C SER A 38 6.75 3.60 -19.99
N ALA A 39 6.96 2.41 -19.41
CA ALA A 39 5.88 1.48 -19.08
C ALA A 39 4.97 2.07 -17.99
N THR A 40 3.70 2.30 -18.34
CA THR A 40 2.68 2.81 -17.43
C THR A 40 2.42 1.83 -16.29
N THR A 41 2.83 2.18 -15.06
CA THR A 41 2.64 1.29 -13.91
C THR A 41 1.22 1.40 -13.32
N THR A 42 0.33 0.50 -13.73
CA THR A 42 -1.01 0.40 -13.14
C THR A 42 -0.93 0.07 -11.65
N LYS A 43 -1.62 0.84 -10.81
CA LYS A 43 -1.86 0.51 -9.39
C LYS A 43 -3.25 -0.09 -9.23
N ARG A 44 -3.41 -1.01 -8.28
CA ARG A 44 -4.71 -1.59 -7.91
C ARG A 44 -4.98 -1.26 -6.44
N VAL A 45 -6.16 -0.71 -6.18
CA VAL A 45 -6.65 -0.38 -4.83
C VAL A 45 -7.80 -1.32 -4.52
N TYR A 46 -7.82 -1.85 -3.30
CA TYR A 46 -8.91 -2.66 -2.77
C TYR A 46 -9.53 -1.88 -1.60
N LEU A 47 -10.83 -1.59 -1.68
CA LEU A 47 -11.58 -0.98 -0.60
C LEU A 47 -12.29 -2.07 0.21
N ILE A 48 -12.02 -2.11 1.51
CA ILE A 48 -12.50 -3.14 2.43
C ILE A 48 -13.23 -2.43 3.57
N ARG A 49 -14.50 -2.76 3.78
CA ARG A 49 -15.20 -2.42 5.03
C ARG A 49 -14.72 -3.35 6.15
N HIS A 50 -14.63 -2.83 7.37
CA HIS A 50 -14.33 -3.67 8.53
C HIS A 50 -15.36 -4.79 8.71
N GLY A 51 -14.95 -5.90 9.33
CA GLY A 51 -15.85 -6.95 9.78
C GLY A 51 -16.83 -6.46 10.84
N GLU A 52 -17.85 -7.26 11.13
CA GLU A 52 -18.88 -6.97 12.13
C GLU A 52 -18.30 -6.70 13.53
N THR A 53 -18.85 -5.71 14.22
CA THR A 53 -18.69 -5.50 15.68
C THR A 53 -20.00 -5.78 16.41
N ASP A 54 -19.96 -5.96 17.73
CA ASP A 54 -21.17 -6.20 18.54
C ASP A 54 -22.20 -5.05 18.43
N ALA A 55 -21.75 -3.81 18.19
CA ALA A 55 -22.64 -2.68 17.89
C ALA A 55 -23.38 -2.87 16.56
N ASN A 56 -22.72 -3.43 15.53
CA ASN A 56 -23.37 -3.72 14.25
C ASN A 56 -24.39 -4.85 14.40
N ALA A 57 -24.04 -5.91 15.14
CA ALA A 57 -24.94 -7.02 15.45
C ALA A 57 -26.19 -6.58 16.24
N ALA A 58 -26.04 -5.59 17.14
CA ALA A 58 -27.12 -4.97 17.89
C ALA A 58 -27.89 -3.86 17.14
N GLY A 59 -27.54 -3.56 15.88
CA GLY A 59 -28.19 -2.50 15.09
C GLY A 59 -27.94 -1.07 15.60
N LEU A 60 -26.84 -0.86 16.33
CA LEU A 60 -26.47 0.43 16.91
C LEU A 60 -25.58 1.23 15.96
N MET A 61 -25.83 2.55 15.93
CA MET A 61 -25.01 3.53 15.24
C MET A 61 -23.59 3.52 15.83
N GLN A 62 -22.59 3.24 14.99
CA GLN A 62 -21.18 3.21 15.37
C GLN A 62 -20.41 4.23 14.53
N GLY A 63 -19.78 5.21 15.18
CA GLY A 63 -18.97 6.23 14.52
C GLY A 63 -17.49 6.11 14.88
N SER A 64 -16.81 7.27 14.95
CA SER A 64 -15.45 7.40 15.45
C SER A 64 -15.36 7.43 16.98
N GLY A 65 -16.43 7.79 17.69
CA GLY A 65 -16.47 7.82 19.16
C GLY A 65 -16.55 6.43 19.80
N ILE A 66 -17.02 5.42 19.06
CA ILE A 66 -17.11 4.02 19.49
C ILE A 66 -16.04 3.16 18.81
N ASP A 67 -14.94 2.94 19.54
CA ASP A 67 -13.84 2.06 19.13
C ASP A 67 -13.98 0.66 19.73
N LEU A 68 -14.89 -0.14 19.16
CA LEU A 68 -15.06 -1.55 19.50
C LEU A 68 -14.18 -2.45 18.63
N PRO A 69 -13.71 -3.59 19.17
CA PRO A 69 -13.10 -4.66 18.38
C PRO A 69 -14.15 -5.38 17.51
N LEU A 70 -13.71 -6.35 16.71
CA LEU A 70 -14.61 -7.22 15.96
C LEU A 70 -15.40 -8.15 16.89
N SER A 71 -16.62 -8.49 16.48
CA SER A 71 -17.38 -9.59 17.08
C SER A 71 -16.68 -10.93 16.78
N ALA A 72 -17.16 -12.03 17.38
CA ALA A 72 -16.73 -13.36 16.97
C ALA A 72 -16.96 -13.58 15.45
N LYS A 73 -18.08 -13.09 14.92
CA LYS A 73 -18.40 -13.18 13.50
C LYS A 73 -17.54 -12.26 12.64
N GLY A 74 -17.20 -11.06 13.14
CA GLY A 74 -16.25 -10.17 12.48
C GLY A 74 -14.87 -10.80 12.30
N ARG A 75 -14.37 -11.54 13.31
CA ARG A 75 -13.11 -12.28 13.20
C ARG A 75 -13.18 -13.42 12.17
N GLU A 76 -14.29 -14.15 12.07
CA GLU A 76 -14.50 -15.12 10.98
C GLU A 76 -14.49 -14.45 9.60
N GLN A 77 -15.14 -13.29 9.46
CA GLN A 77 -15.16 -12.51 8.22
C GLN A 77 -13.74 -12.04 7.83
N ALA A 78 -12.95 -11.56 8.78
CA ALA A 78 -11.56 -11.15 8.57
C ALA A 78 -10.66 -12.34 8.13
N ALA A 79 -10.84 -13.51 8.75
CA ALA A 79 -10.14 -14.73 8.34
C ALA A 79 -10.54 -15.16 6.91
N ALA A 80 -11.84 -15.21 6.61
CA ALA A 80 -12.36 -15.55 5.27
C ALA A 80 -11.89 -14.54 4.19
N LEU A 81 -11.76 -13.26 4.55
CA LEU A 81 -11.20 -12.23 3.68
C LEU A 81 -9.72 -12.51 3.38
N SER A 82 -8.91 -12.84 4.37
CA SER A 82 -7.48 -13.14 4.17
C SER A 82 -7.23 -14.30 3.22
N THR A 83 -8.07 -15.34 3.24
CA THR A 83 -8.03 -16.44 2.26
C THR A 83 -8.17 -15.95 0.81
N ARG A 84 -8.95 -14.90 0.55
CA ARG A 84 -9.06 -14.29 -0.80
C ARG A 84 -7.83 -13.45 -1.17
N PHE A 85 -7.06 -12.99 -0.19
CA PHE A 85 -5.83 -12.20 -0.37
C PHE A 85 -4.56 -13.06 -0.39
N ALA A 86 -4.64 -14.37 -0.13
CA ALA A 86 -3.48 -15.28 -0.09
C ALA A 86 -2.63 -15.29 -1.38
N THR A 87 -3.25 -15.04 -2.54
CA THR A 87 -2.58 -14.99 -3.86
C THR A 87 -2.49 -13.57 -4.46
N VAL A 88 -2.96 -12.55 -3.72
CA VAL A 88 -2.94 -11.15 -4.16
C VAL A 88 -1.65 -10.49 -3.69
N ALA A 89 -0.91 -9.84 -4.59
CA ALA A 89 0.30 -9.11 -4.22
C ALA A 89 -0.03 -7.82 -3.44
N VAL A 90 0.00 -7.90 -2.10
CA VAL A 90 -0.24 -6.77 -1.20
C VAL A 90 1.09 -6.11 -0.83
N HIS A 91 1.22 -4.82 -1.15
CA HIS A 91 2.44 -4.04 -0.89
C HIS A 91 2.26 -3.03 0.25
N VAL A 92 1.03 -2.53 0.41
CA VAL A 92 0.64 -1.55 1.43
C VAL A 92 -0.74 -1.95 1.94
N ILE A 93 -0.91 -1.93 3.26
CA ILE A 93 -2.20 -2.08 3.94
C ILE A 93 -2.45 -0.76 4.64
N VAL A 94 -3.60 -0.13 4.39
CA VAL A 94 -3.98 1.13 5.05
C VAL A 94 -5.22 0.89 5.89
N VAL A 95 -5.18 1.33 7.15
CA VAL A 95 -6.26 1.20 8.14
C VAL A 95 -6.56 2.56 8.77
N SER A 96 -7.75 2.70 9.36
CA SER A 96 -8.05 3.86 10.19
C SER A 96 -7.42 3.71 11.57
N SER A 97 -7.64 4.68 12.47
CA SER A 97 -7.25 4.56 13.87
C SER A 97 -8.10 3.61 14.71
N LEU A 98 -9.13 2.98 14.12
CA LEU A 98 -10.14 2.20 14.86
C LEU A 98 -9.80 0.70 14.84
N GLN A 99 -9.86 0.06 16.02
CA GLN A 99 -9.50 -1.35 16.26
C GLN A 99 -10.14 -2.30 15.25
N ARG A 100 -11.45 -2.17 14.99
CA ARG A 100 -12.17 -2.98 13.99
C ARG A 100 -11.54 -2.98 12.60
N THR A 101 -10.91 -1.89 12.16
CA THR A 101 -10.22 -1.84 10.86
C THR A 101 -8.87 -2.56 10.91
N SER A 102 -8.09 -2.36 11.97
CA SER A 102 -6.83 -3.05 12.23
C SER A 102 -7.01 -4.56 12.37
N GLU A 103 -8.00 -5.01 13.15
CA GLU A 103 -8.34 -6.43 13.32
C GLU A 103 -8.84 -7.07 12.02
N THR A 104 -9.57 -6.33 11.17
CA THR A 104 -9.99 -6.85 9.85
C THR A 104 -8.78 -7.05 8.94
N ALA A 105 -7.79 -6.16 9.02
CA ALA A 105 -6.59 -6.22 8.20
C ALA A 105 -5.52 -7.20 8.72
N ALA A 106 -5.50 -7.50 10.03
CA ALA A 106 -4.44 -8.29 10.66
C ALA A 106 -4.25 -9.70 10.04
N PRO A 107 -5.31 -10.48 9.71
CA PRO A 107 -5.14 -11.75 9.00
C PRO A 107 -4.52 -11.61 7.60
N ILE A 108 -4.79 -10.50 6.89
CA ILE A 108 -4.13 -10.20 5.60
C ILE A 108 -2.66 -9.87 5.84
N ALA A 109 -2.36 -9.01 6.82
CA ALA A 109 -0.98 -8.62 7.16
C ALA A 109 -0.10 -9.82 7.52
N SER A 110 -0.63 -10.79 8.28
CA SER A 110 0.07 -12.02 8.62
C SER A 110 0.44 -12.90 7.41
N LEU A 111 -0.33 -12.85 6.32
CA LEU A 111 0.01 -13.53 5.06
C LEU A 111 1.02 -12.74 4.21
N HIS A 112 1.18 -11.45 4.47
CA HIS A 112 2.00 -10.51 3.69
C HIS A 112 3.02 -9.78 4.58
N PRO A 113 4.01 -10.48 5.18
CA PRO A 113 4.92 -9.90 6.17
C PRO A 113 5.83 -8.77 5.64
N ASN A 114 5.93 -8.63 4.31
CA ASN A 114 6.66 -7.56 3.64
C ASN A 114 5.78 -6.35 3.29
N ALA A 115 4.46 -6.40 3.52
CA ALA A 115 3.55 -5.30 3.26
C ALA A 115 3.70 -4.21 4.32
N ARG A 116 3.82 -2.95 3.88
CA ARG A 116 3.86 -1.81 4.81
C ARG A 116 2.45 -1.53 5.34
N ILE A 117 2.26 -1.66 6.64
CA ILE A 117 1.02 -1.24 7.32
C ILE A 117 1.10 0.27 7.59
N VAL A 118 0.00 0.98 7.33
CA VAL A 118 -0.13 2.42 7.52
C VAL A 118 -1.45 2.72 8.24
N GLN A 119 -1.38 3.42 9.35
CA GLN A 119 -2.56 3.99 9.99
C GLN A 119 -2.76 5.41 9.47
N LEU A 120 -3.96 5.72 8.98
CA LEU A 120 -4.31 7.04 8.45
C LEU A 120 -5.57 7.54 9.16
N ALA A 121 -5.44 8.62 9.94
CA ALA A 121 -6.54 9.19 10.72
C ALA A 121 -7.71 9.67 9.84
N ASP A 122 -7.42 10.14 8.63
CA ASP A 122 -8.41 10.62 7.66
C ASP A 122 -9.34 9.52 7.11
N LEU A 123 -9.08 8.24 7.44
CA LEU A 123 -9.95 7.09 7.13
C LEU A 123 -10.84 6.70 8.30
N VAL A 124 -10.89 7.49 9.38
CA VAL A 124 -11.79 7.25 10.52
C VAL A 124 -13.26 7.31 10.07
N GLU A 125 -14.09 6.48 10.68
CA GLU A 125 -15.55 6.49 10.43
C GLU A 125 -16.16 7.85 10.79
N LEU A 126 -17.27 8.21 10.15
CA LEU A 126 -18.00 9.44 10.47
C LEU A 126 -18.40 9.46 11.95
N SER A 127 -18.18 10.59 12.65
CA SER A 127 -18.73 10.75 14.00
C SER A 127 -20.24 11.01 13.92
N TRP A 128 -21.02 10.21 14.64
CA TRP A 128 -22.47 10.42 14.75
C TRP A 128 -22.86 11.23 15.98
N GLY A 129 -21.88 11.78 16.70
CA GLY A 129 -22.09 12.62 17.89
C GLY A 129 -23.01 11.94 18.90
N VAL A 130 -24.08 12.64 19.30
CA VAL A 130 -25.08 12.15 20.26
C VAL A 130 -25.87 10.92 19.81
N HIS A 131 -25.74 10.49 18.56
CA HIS A 131 -26.43 9.32 18.02
C HIS A 131 -25.61 8.03 18.16
N GLU A 132 -24.32 8.09 18.48
CA GLU A 132 -23.49 6.90 18.68
C GLU A 132 -24.04 6.03 19.84
N GLY A 133 -24.01 4.70 19.66
CA GLY A 133 -24.47 3.72 20.64
C GLY A 133 -26.00 3.56 20.71
N LYS A 134 -26.75 4.21 19.81
CA LYS A 134 -28.22 4.15 19.75
C LYS A 134 -28.68 3.53 18.42
N PRO A 135 -29.87 2.93 18.34
CA PRO A 135 -30.47 2.58 17.06
C PRO A 135 -30.65 3.83 16.18
N ALA A 136 -30.61 3.66 14.85
CA ALA A 136 -30.84 4.74 13.91
C ALA A 136 -32.25 5.34 14.11
N SER A 137 -32.31 6.66 14.31
CA SER A 137 -33.57 7.39 14.46
C SER A 137 -34.15 7.83 13.11
N SER A 138 -35.42 8.25 13.10
CA SER A 138 -36.07 8.74 11.88
C SER A 138 -35.40 9.98 11.27
N SER A 139 -34.77 10.85 12.08
CA SER A 139 -34.00 11.98 11.58
C SER A 139 -32.73 11.54 10.86
N ILE A 140 -32.00 10.56 11.40
CA ILE A 140 -30.84 9.94 10.73
C ILE A 140 -31.26 9.24 9.43
N ALA A 141 -32.37 8.49 9.45
CA ALA A 141 -32.88 7.83 8.25
C ALA A 141 -33.31 8.83 7.15
N ASN A 142 -33.76 10.03 7.52
CA ASN A 142 -34.05 11.10 6.57
C ASN A 142 -32.78 11.83 6.08
N LEU A 143 -31.77 11.97 6.94
CA LEU A 143 -30.45 12.50 6.57
C LEU A 143 -29.78 11.61 5.51
N TRP A 144 -29.79 10.29 5.70
CA TRP A 144 -29.30 9.33 4.70
C TRP A 144 -30.02 9.48 3.35
N LYS A 145 -31.36 9.57 3.36
CA LYS A 145 -32.13 9.82 2.12
C LYS A 145 -31.76 11.14 1.44
N SER A 146 -31.39 12.18 2.19
CA SER A 146 -30.96 13.45 1.60
C SER A 146 -29.62 13.27 0.89
N TRP A 147 -28.65 12.62 1.54
CA TRP A 147 -27.35 12.30 0.97
C TRP A 147 -27.45 11.36 -0.25
N ASP A 148 -28.31 10.34 -0.20
CA ASP A 148 -28.57 9.42 -1.33
C ASP A 148 -29.14 10.16 -2.56
N ASN A 149 -29.87 11.26 -2.35
CA ASN A 149 -30.39 12.13 -3.41
C ASN A 149 -29.41 13.26 -3.79
N GLY A 150 -28.19 13.27 -3.25
CA GLY A 150 -27.16 14.28 -3.53
C GLY A 150 -27.30 15.60 -2.77
N ASP A 151 -28.22 15.70 -1.81
CA ASP A 151 -28.35 16.84 -0.91
C ASP A 151 -27.46 16.66 0.32
N PHE A 152 -26.24 17.18 0.24
CA PHE A 152 -25.25 17.18 1.31
C PHE A 152 -25.35 18.39 2.26
N SER A 153 -26.46 19.16 2.23
CA SER A 153 -26.66 20.31 3.13
C SER A 153 -26.98 19.90 4.58
N GLY A 154 -27.52 18.69 4.76
CA GLY A 154 -27.81 18.13 6.08
C GLY A 154 -26.55 17.78 6.87
N SER A 155 -26.48 18.26 8.11
CA SER A 155 -25.36 18.05 9.03
C SER A 155 -25.75 17.20 10.25
N ILE A 156 -24.78 16.46 10.79
CA ILE A 156 -24.91 15.79 12.09
C ILE A 156 -24.73 16.85 13.17
N LEU A 157 -25.67 16.93 14.12
CA LEU A 157 -25.58 17.85 15.25
C LEU A 157 -24.67 17.26 16.34
N PHE A 158 -23.64 18.02 16.69
CA PHE A 158 -22.81 17.81 17.87
C PHE A 158 -23.37 18.66 19.02
N SER A 159 -23.50 18.07 20.21
CA SER A 159 -23.97 18.73 21.43
C SER A 159 -22.82 19.23 22.30
#